data_AF-A0A3N2N4T0-F1
#
_entry.id   AF-A0A3N2N4T0-F1
#
_cell.length_a   1.000
_cell.length_b   1.000
_cell.length_c   1.000
_cell.angle_alpha   90.00
_cell.angle_beta   90.00
_cell.angle_gamma   90.00
#
_symmetry.space_group_name_H-M   'P 1'
#
loop_
_entity.id
_entity.type
_entity.pdbx_description
1 polymer ?
#
loop_
_entity_poly.entity_id
_entity_poly.type
_entity_poly.pdbx_seq_one_letter_code
_entity_poly.pdbx_strand_id
1 'polypeptide(L)' 'MFFFDIPLELCIEGAKSRLGKERVDMPWVDDELDPEFLQWIIDFSRDVIPEIGHHLRDFDKTVVRFHSREEADDFIESLK' A
#
# COMPACT_ATOMS: atom_id res chain seq x y z
N MET A 1 1.39 -14.21 -5.36
CA MET A 1 0.91 -13.03 -4.60
C MET A 1 1.91 -11.91 -4.82
N PHE A 2 1.44 -10.68 -4.98
CA PHE A 2 2.27 -9.48 -5.05
C PHE A 2 2.02 -8.66 -3.78
N PHE A 3 3.07 -8.34 -3.03
CA PHE A 3 2.98 -7.60 -1.78
C PHE A 3 3.75 -6.28 -1.90
N PHE A 4 3.04 -5.17 -1.77
CA PHE A 4 3.61 -3.82 -1.85
C PHE A 4 3.99 -3.34 -0.45
N ASP A 5 5.27 -3.40 -0.13
CA ASP A 5 5.87 -2.92 1.11
C ASP A 5 6.53 -1.56 0.89
N ILE A 6 5.69 -0.59 0.53
CA ILE A 6 6.12 0.75 0.13
C ILE A 6 6.50 1.57 1.37
N PRO A 7 7.57 2.38 1.32
CA PRO A 7 7.96 3.28 2.40
C PRO A 7 6.83 4.14 2.94
N LEU A 8 6.82 4.35 4.26
CA LEU A 8 5.78 5.09 4.98
C LEU A 8 5.50 6.46 4.37
N GLU A 9 6.55 7.20 4.04
CA GLU A 9 6.45 8.55 3.48
C GLU A 9 5.70 8.54 2.16
N LEU A 10 5.97 7.56 1.29
CA LEU A 10 5.29 7.41 0.01
C LEU A 10 3.83 6.97 0.17
N CYS A 11 3.51 6.18 1.20
CA CYS A 11 2.13 5.84 1.54
C CYS A 11 1.34 7.08 1.99
N ILE A 12 1.93 7.92 2.85
CA ILE A 12 1.33 9.18 3.32
C ILE A 12 1.13 10.16 2.16
N GLU A 13 2.16 10.38 1.33
CA GLU A 13 2.06 11.27 0.17
C GLU A 13 1.05 10.75 -0.85
N GLY A 14 0.99 9.43 -1.04
CA GLY A 14 -0.05 8.79 -1.85
C GLY A 14 -1.46 9.08 -1.32
N ALA A 15 -1.67 8.99 0.00
CA ALA A 15 -2.95 9.31 0.61
C ALA A 15 -3.33 10.79 0.43
N LYS A 16 -2.42 11.71 0.76
CA LYS A 16 -2.61 13.16 0.56
C LYS A 16 -2.89 13.53 -0.89
N SER A 17 -2.25 12.84 -1.84
CA SER A 17 -2.43 13.13 -3.28
C SER A 17 -3.85 12.92 -3.79
N ARG A 18 -4.72 12.25 -3.01
CA ARG A 18 -6.13 11.98 -3.32
C ARG A 18 -7.08 13.03 -2.75
N LEU A 19 -6.63 13.87 -1.82
CA LEU A 19 -7.47 14.91 -1.22
C LEU A 19 -7.93 15.90 -2.29
N GLY A 20 -9.18 16.34 -2.19
CA GLY A 20 -9.80 17.29 -3.12
C GLY A 20 -10.01 16.73 -4.55
N LYS A 21 -9.82 15.42 -4.76
CA LYS A 21 -10.01 14.79 -6.08
C LYS A 21 -11.27 13.94 -6.12
N GLU A 22 -12.10 14.20 -7.12
CA GLU A 22 -13.24 13.35 -7.43
C GLU A 22 -12.78 11.94 -7.81
N ARG A 23 -13.52 10.95 -7.32
CA ARG A 23 -13.30 9.54 -7.59
C ARG A 23 -14.59 8.93 -8.14
N VAL A 24 -14.47 8.21 -9.26
CA VAL A 24 -15.63 7.55 -9.89
C VAL A 24 -16.24 6.50 -8.95
N ASP A 25 -15.41 5.89 -8.09
CA ASP A 25 -15.80 4.81 -7.20
C ASP A 25 -16.21 5.27 -5.80
N MET A 26 -16.00 6.54 -5.42
CA MET A 26 -16.42 7.10 -4.14
C MET A 26 -17.19 8.42 -4.37
N PRO A 27 -18.50 8.49 -4.04
CA PRO A 27 -19.34 9.67 -4.32
C PRO A 27 -19.08 10.88 -3.39
N TRP A 28 -18.06 10.83 -2.54
CA TRP A 28 -17.63 11.93 -1.68
C TRP A 28 -16.17 12.32 -1.98
N VAL A 29 -15.80 13.53 -1.59
CA VAL A 29 -14.43 14.05 -1.69
C VAL A 29 -13.93 14.35 -0.29
N ASP A 30 -12.75 13.85 0.03
CA ASP A 30 -12.05 14.15 1.29
C ASP A 30 -11.15 15.35 1.06
N ASP A 31 -11.33 16.42 1.84
CA ASP A 31 -10.48 17.62 1.76
C ASP A 31 -9.31 17.57 2.76
N GLU A 32 -9.42 16.71 3.78
CA GLU A 32 -8.40 16.50 4.79
C GLU A 32 -8.15 15.01 5.04
N LEU A 33 -6.95 14.70 5.53
CA LEU A 33 -6.61 13.34 5.93
C LEU A 33 -7.13 13.11 7.35
N ASP A 34 -8.06 12.18 7.50
CA ASP A 34 -8.55 11.78 8.82
C ASP A 34 -7.39 11.36 9.74
N PRO A 35 -7.31 11.89 10.98
CA PRO A 35 -6.21 11.59 11.89
C PRO A 35 -6.10 10.10 12.28
N GLU A 36 -7.23 9.39 12.42
CA GLU A 36 -7.22 7.96 12.72
C GLU A 36 -6.66 7.17 11.54
N PHE A 37 -7.04 7.53 10.32
CA PHE A 37 -6.49 6.95 9.11
C PHE A 37 -4.98 7.21 8.95
N LEU A 38 -4.53 8.43 9.23
CA LEU A 38 -3.09 8.74 9.22
C LEU A 38 -2.32 7.87 10.22
N GLN A 39 -2.83 7.76 11.44
CA GLN A 39 -2.22 6.95 12.47
C GLN A 39 -2.19 5.47 12.08
N TRP A 40 -3.25 4.98 11.43
CA TRP A 40 -3.28 3.63 10.89
C TRP A 40 -2.18 3.39 9.84
N ILE A 41 -1.92 4.35 8.94
CA ILE A 41 -0.81 4.24 7.96
C ILE A 41 0.54 4.14 8.68
N ILE A 42 0.76 4.97 9.70
CA ILE A 42 2.01 4.98 10.50
C ILE A 42 2.21 3.65 11.21
N ASP A 43 1.15 3.12 11.79
CA ASP A 43 1.17 1.92 12.62
C ASP A 43 1.15 0.63 11.81
N PHE A 44 0.80 0.68 10.53
CA PHE A 44 0.66 -0.47 9.64
C PHE A 44 1.87 -1.40 9.66
N SER A 45 3.07 -0.83 9.62
CA SER A 45 4.33 -1.60 9.63
C SER A 45 4.57 -2.36 10.94
N ARG A 46 4.10 -1.80 12.06
CA ARG A 46 4.23 -2.39 13.39
C ARG A 46 3.16 -3.45 13.63
N ASP A 47 1.92 -3.17 13.24
CA ASP A 47 0.76 -3.95 13.69
C ASP A 47 0.26 -4.94 12.62
N VAL A 48 0.35 -4.59 11.33
CA VAL A 48 -0.26 -5.38 10.24
C VAL A 48 0.78 -6.22 9.48
N ILE A 49 1.98 -5.69 9.22
CA ILE A 49 3.02 -6.45 8.50
C ILE A 49 3.40 -7.76 9.21
N PRO A 50 3.54 -7.83 10.55
CA PRO A 50 3.83 -9.10 11.22
C PRO A 50 2.72 -10.15 11.03
N GLU A 51 1.45 -9.73 11.03
CA GLU A 51 0.30 -10.59 10.80
C GLU A 51 0.23 -11.09 9.35
N ILE A 52 0.51 -10.22 8.38
CA ILE A 52 0.70 -10.63 6.98
C ILE A 52 1.81 -11.69 6.93
N GLY A 53 2.95 -11.43 7.55
CA GLY A 53 4.06 -12.38 7.65
C GLY A 53 3.64 -13.72 8.28
N HIS A 54 2.73 -13.72 9.26
CA HIS A 54 2.18 -14.95 9.83
C HIS A 54 1.40 -15.77 8.81
N HIS A 55 0.49 -15.13 8.08
CA HIS A 55 -0.32 -15.80 7.08
C HIS A 55 0.49 -16.28 5.88
N LEU A 56 1.58 -15.59 5.54
CA LEU A 56 2.45 -15.97 4.44
C LEU A 56 3.35 -17.16 4.74
N ARG A 57 3.54 -17.55 6.01
CA ARG A 57 4.36 -18.72 6.36
C ARG A 57 3.83 -20.02 5.75
N ASP A 58 2.51 -20.16 5.71
CA ASP A 58 1.83 -21.36 5.20
C ASP A 58 1.36 -21.18 3.74
N PHE A 59 1.78 -20.10 3.09
CA PHE A 59 1.39 -19.80 1.70
C PHE A 59 2.28 -20.57 0.72
N ASP A 60 1.70 -21.50 -0.01
CA ASP A 60 2.41 -22.44 -0.90
C ASP A 60 2.78 -21.86 -2.27
N LYS A 61 2.43 -20.59 -2.54
CA LYS A 61 2.72 -19.90 -3.80
C LYS A 61 3.80 -18.85 -3.61
N THR A 62 4.41 -18.46 -4.73
CA THR A 62 5.39 -17.37 -4.76
C THR A 62 4.78 -16.06 -4.24
N VAL A 63 5.48 -15.44 -3.30
CA VAL A 63 5.26 -14.07 -2.86
C VAL A 63 6.36 -13.20 -3.47
N VAL A 64 5.98 -12.22 -4.27
CA VAL A 64 6.89 -11.19 -4.78
C VAL A 64 6.64 -9.92 -3.98
N ARG A 65 7.68 -9.38 -3.34
CA ARG A 65 7.59 -8.16 -2.52
C ARG A 65 8.20 -7.00 -3.30
N PHE A 66 7.46 -5.89 -3.38
CA PHE A 66 7.88 -4.65 -4.02
C PHE A 66 8.01 -3.55 -2.97
N HIS A 67 9.14 -2.85 -2.96
CA HIS A 67 9.40 -1.69 -2.09
C HIS A 67 9.25 -0.36 -2.84
N SER A 68 9.08 -0.41 -4.16
CA SER A 68 8.82 0.75 -4.99
C SER A 68 7.83 0.41 -6.11
N ARG A 69 7.30 1.46 -6.76
CA ARG A 69 6.49 1.30 -7.97
C ARG A 69 7.35 0.82 -9.15
N GLU A 70 8.60 1.29 -9.22
CA GLU A 70 9.58 0.89 -10.22
C GLU A 70 9.85 -0.62 -10.18
N GLU A 71 10.01 -1.21 -8.99
CA GLU A 71 10.19 -2.68 -8.88
C GLU A 71 8.99 -3.46 -9.44
N ALA A 72 7.78 -2.92 -9.29
CA ALA A 72 6.58 -3.54 -9.86
C ALA A 72 6.50 -3.35 -11.37
N ASP A 73 6.89 -2.17 -11.88
CA ASP A 73 6.96 -1.88 -13.31
C ASP A 73 8.01 -2.76 -14.00
N ASP A 74 9.22 -2.86 -13.45
CA ASP A 74 10.30 -3.74 -13.91
C ASP A 74 9.85 -5.20 -13.94
N PHE A 75 9.12 -5.63 -12.91
CA PHE A 75 8.56 -6.97 -12.87
C PHE A 75 7.57 -7.20 -14.02
N ILE A 76 6.65 -6.25 -14.28
CA ILE A 76 5.72 -6.34 -15.41
C ILE A 76 6.46 -6.38 -16.74
N GLU A 77 7.52 -5.60 -16.90
CA GLU A 77 8.35 -5.61 -18.11
C GLU A 77 9.06 -6.94 -18.33
N SER A 78 9.53 -7.58 -17.25
CA SER A 78 10.17 -8.89 -17.31
C SER A 78 9.25 -10.05 -17.73
N LEU A 79 7.92 -9.84 -17.70
CA LEU A 79 6.92 -10.83 -18.13
C LEU A 79 6.62 -10.79 -19.64
N LYS A 80 7.14 -9.79 -20.36
CA LYS A 80 6.99 -9.64 -21.81
C LYS A 80 7.95 -10.57 -22.55
#